data_AF-A0A372Q5W5-F1
#
_entry.id   AF-A0A372Q5W5-F1
#
_cell.length_a   1.000
_cell.length_b   1.000
_cell.length_c   1.000
_cell.angle_alpha   90.00
_cell.angle_beta   90.00
_cell.angle_gamma   90.00
#
_symmetry.space_group_name_H-M   'P 1'
#
loop_
_entity.id
_entity.type
_entity.pdbx_description
1 polymer ?
#
loop_
_entity_poly.entity_id
_entity_poly.type
_entity_poly.pdbx_seq_one_letter_code
_entity_poly.pdbx_strand_id
1 'polypeptide(L)'
;MSFASDGASVMLGRSTGVASRRKERNECLFIIHCIAHRLALACNSAEKKIDFCKYVEHVINKFIKLDGFLGMKQSKICLLIEPLMDTLLKIITSTSNNSQRQNFISLYTEICDWKLVVFLHFLWDILGYLSTLSKVFQRKNIQISDIDPIIELTLNKIQQQFLNYDDDGRLPLDEHLNKILLNFSRK
;
A
#
# COMPACT_ATOMS: atom_id res chain seq x y z
N MET A 1 23.60 -9.46 -24.23
CA MET A 1 23.60 -9.75 -22.78
C MET A 1 22.86 -8.62 -22.07
N SER A 2 22.11 -8.90 -21.00
CA SER A 2 21.34 -7.88 -20.27
C SER A 2 21.74 -7.81 -18.79
N PHE A 3 21.53 -6.64 -18.18
CA PHE A 3 21.73 -6.37 -16.77
C PHE A 3 20.46 -5.74 -16.20
N ALA A 4 19.88 -6.38 -15.17
CA ALA A 4 18.69 -5.89 -14.50
C ALA A 4 19.01 -5.45 -13.06
N SER A 5 18.50 -4.29 -12.63
CA SER A 5 18.70 -3.77 -11.27
C SER A 5 17.49 -2.96 -10.81
N ASP A 6 17.35 -2.83 -9.49
CA ASP A 6 16.40 -1.94 -8.80
C ASP A 6 16.52 -0.46 -9.20
N GLY A 7 17.63 -0.02 -9.78
CA GLY A 7 17.82 1.37 -10.17
C GLY A 7 18.48 2.24 -9.11
N ALA A 8 19.06 1.64 -8.07
CA ALA A 8 19.90 2.38 -7.13
C ALA A 8 21.08 3.04 -7.85
N SER A 9 21.50 4.22 -7.39
CA SER A 9 22.61 4.98 -8.01
C SER A 9 23.92 4.18 -8.04
N VAL A 10 24.18 3.36 -7.04
CA VAL A 10 25.33 2.43 -7.00
C VAL A 10 25.30 1.41 -8.15
N MET A 11 24.12 1.05 -8.66
CA MET A 11 23.96 0.06 -9.71
C MET A 11 23.84 0.70 -11.10
N LEU A 12 23.04 1.77 -11.24
CA LEU A 12 22.71 2.38 -12.53
C LEU A 12 23.25 3.81 -12.71
N GLY A 13 24.04 4.33 -11.75
CA GLY A 13 24.62 5.66 -11.81
C GLY A 13 25.50 5.88 -13.04
N ARG A 14 25.41 7.07 -13.64
CA ARG A 14 25.99 7.39 -14.96
C ARG A 14 27.51 7.15 -15.05
N SER A 15 28.28 7.47 -14.02
CA SER A 15 29.75 7.42 -14.05
C SER A 15 30.36 6.29 -13.23
N THR A 16 29.74 5.90 -12.12
CA THR A 16 30.31 4.92 -11.17
C THR A 16 29.42 3.70 -10.94
N GLY A 17 28.24 3.66 -11.58
CA GLY A 17 27.31 2.56 -11.46
C GLY A 17 27.88 1.25 -12.02
N VAL A 18 27.55 0.13 -11.38
CA VAL A 18 27.96 -1.21 -11.82
C VAL A 18 27.57 -1.46 -13.29
N ALA A 19 26.37 -1.05 -13.69
CA ALA A 19 25.88 -1.20 -15.06
C ALA A 19 26.71 -0.36 -16.05
N SER A 20 27.04 0.88 -15.68
CA SER A 20 27.84 1.80 -16.51
C SER A 20 29.26 1.25 -16.71
N ARG A 21 29.92 0.78 -15.65
CA ARG A 21 31.23 0.12 -15.73
C ARG A 21 31.20 -1.18 -16.53
N ARG A 22 30.11 -1.95 -16.47
CA ARG A 22 29.93 -3.13 -17.32
C ARG A 22 29.71 -2.75 -18.78
N LYS A 23 29.02 -1.65 -19.05
CA LYS A 23 28.78 -1.14 -20.40
C LYS A 23 30.06 -0.64 -21.07
N GLU A 24 31.01 -0.08 -20.30
CA GLU A 24 32.35 0.27 -20.81
C GLU A 24 33.11 -0.94 -21.40
N ARG A 25 32.87 -2.14 -20.87
CA ARG A 25 33.48 -3.38 -21.38
C ARG A 25 32.63 -4.09 -22.45
N ASN A 26 31.34 -3.75 -22.54
CA ASN A 26 30.40 -4.32 -23.49
C ASN A 26 29.36 -3.28 -23.87
N GLU A 27 29.61 -2.55 -24.96
CA GLU A 27 28.76 -1.47 -25.42
C GLU A 27 27.32 -1.93 -25.74
N CYS A 28 27.18 -3.20 -26.17
CA CYS A 28 25.91 -3.86 -26.46
C CYS A 28 25.17 -4.39 -25.21
N LEU A 29 25.56 -3.97 -24.00
CA LEU A 29 24.88 -4.34 -22.76
C LEU A 29 23.54 -3.60 -22.64
N PHE A 30 22.46 -4.37 -22.63
CA PHE A 30 21.12 -3.84 -22.34
C PHE A 30 20.93 -3.70 -20.84
N ILE A 31 20.62 -2.48 -20.38
CA ILE A 31 20.37 -2.17 -18.97
C ILE A 31 18.86 -2.00 -18.78
N ILE A 32 18.27 -2.77 -17.89
CA ILE A 32 16.83 -2.79 -17.64
C ILE A 32 16.57 -2.55 -16.16
N HIS A 33 15.56 -1.72 -15.86
CA HIS A 33 15.10 -1.55 -14.48
C HIS A 33 14.17 -2.69 -14.08
N CYS A 34 14.25 -3.13 -12.83
CA CYS A 34 13.32 -4.10 -12.27
C CYS A 34 11.89 -3.52 -12.27
N ILE A 35 11.01 -4.12 -13.08
CA ILE A 35 9.62 -3.65 -13.23
C ILE A 35 8.82 -3.79 -11.92
N ALA A 36 9.09 -4.82 -11.11
CA ALA A 36 8.51 -4.97 -9.78
C ALA A 36 8.93 -3.83 -8.83
N HIS A 37 10.20 -3.41 -8.90
CA HIS A 37 10.68 -2.27 -8.12
C HIS A 37 10.06 -0.95 -8.60
N ARG A 38 9.93 -0.76 -9.92
CA ARG A 38 9.25 0.43 -10.46
C ARG A 38 7.78 0.52 -10.03
N LEU A 39 7.08 -0.61 -9.98
CA LEU A 39 5.72 -0.66 -9.43
C LEU A 39 5.69 -0.22 -7.96
N ALA A 40 6.61 -0.74 -7.13
CA ALA A 40 6.70 -0.36 -5.72
C ALA A 40 6.97 1.15 -5.55
N LEU A 41 7.84 1.73 -6.36
CA LEU A 41 8.09 3.17 -6.38
C LEU A 41 6.84 3.97 -6.78
N ALA A 42 6.09 3.51 -7.78
CA ALA A 42 4.84 4.16 -8.20
C ALA A 42 3.80 4.17 -7.06
N CYS A 43 3.65 3.05 -6.35
CA CYS A 43 2.77 2.97 -5.17
C CYS A 43 3.21 3.94 -4.07
N ASN A 44 4.52 3.98 -3.76
CA ASN A 44 5.08 4.91 -2.77
C ASN A 44 4.92 6.39 -3.18
N SER A 45 5.00 6.69 -4.47
CA SER A 45 4.72 8.04 -4.98
C SER A 45 3.23 8.40 -4.93
N ALA A 46 2.34 7.43 -5.07
CA ALA A 46 0.89 7.64 -4.95
C ALA A 46 0.47 7.86 -3.49
N GLU A 47 1.02 7.06 -2.57
CA GLU A 47 0.79 7.18 -1.12
C GLU A 47 1.06 8.61 -0.63
N LYS A 48 2.20 9.19 -1.00
CA LYS A 48 2.58 10.57 -0.62
C LYS A 48 1.63 11.67 -1.08
N LYS A 49 0.78 11.41 -2.07
CA LYS A 49 -0.22 12.37 -2.57
C LYS A 49 -1.50 12.38 -1.74
N ILE A 50 -1.71 11.37 -0.90
CA ILE A 50 -2.93 11.20 -0.12
C ILE A 50 -2.58 11.37 1.36
N ASP A 51 -2.87 12.54 1.94
CA ASP A 51 -2.52 12.83 3.34
C ASP A 51 -3.17 11.86 4.34
N PHE A 52 -4.34 11.31 3.99
CA PHE A 52 -5.02 10.31 4.82
C PHE A 52 -4.20 9.00 4.96
N CYS A 53 -3.33 8.67 4.00
CA CYS A 53 -2.43 7.53 4.12
C CYS A 53 -1.45 7.69 5.30
N LYS A 54 -0.97 8.92 5.57
CA LYS A 54 -0.10 9.20 6.74
C LYS A 54 -0.85 8.99 8.06
N TYR A 55 -2.12 9.39 8.12
CA TYR A 55 -2.96 9.14 9.28
C TYR A 55 -3.15 7.64 9.51
N VAL A 56 -3.49 6.90 8.45
CA VAL A 56 -3.64 5.43 8.49
C VAL A 56 -2.33 4.77 8.94
N GLU A 57 -1.19 5.17 8.39
CA GLU A 57 0.13 4.64 8.78
C GLU A 57 0.42 4.90 10.26
N HIS A 58 0.08 6.09 10.78
CA HIS A 58 0.24 6.42 12.19
C HIS A 58 -0.62 5.52 13.09
N VAL A 59 -1.90 5.32 12.76
CA VAL A 59 -2.82 4.45 13.51
C VAL A 59 -2.33 3.00 13.46
N ILE A 60 -1.95 2.50 12.28
CA ILE A 60 -1.41 1.14 12.10
C ILE A 60 -0.10 0.97 12.88
N ASN A 61 0.80 1.96 12.89
CA ASN A 61 2.06 1.88 13.64
C ASN A 61 1.84 1.86 15.16
N LYS A 62 0.87 2.62 15.68
CA LYS A 62 0.44 2.48 17.09
C LYS A 62 -0.08 1.08 17.35
N PHE A 63 -0.88 0.55 16.43
CA PHE A 63 -1.44 -0.79 16.52
C PHE A 63 -0.33 -1.88 16.51
N ILE A 64 0.61 -1.86 15.57
CA ILE A 64 1.72 -2.83 15.49
C ILE A 64 2.62 -2.77 16.72
N LYS A 65 2.88 -1.58 17.27
CA LYS A 65 3.62 -1.45 18.54
C LYS A 65 2.90 -2.12 19.70
N LEU A 66 1.57 -2.06 19.70
CA LEU A 66 0.75 -2.74 20.68
C LEU A 66 0.72 -4.24 20.47
N ASP A 67 0.62 -4.67 19.21
CA ASP A 67 0.60 -6.08 18.84
C ASP A 67 1.94 -6.77 19.16
N GLY A 68 3.06 -6.08 18.93
CA GLY A 68 4.38 -6.52 19.36
C GLY A 68 4.53 -6.62 20.88
N PHE A 69 3.79 -5.82 21.64
CA PHE A 69 3.70 -5.93 23.10
C PHE A 69 2.82 -7.12 23.54
N LEU A 70 1.81 -7.47 22.74
CA LEU A 70 0.86 -8.56 23.01
C LEU A 70 1.29 -9.91 22.41
N GLY A 71 2.28 -9.91 21.51
CA GLY A 71 2.83 -11.10 20.88
C GLY A 71 1.90 -11.78 19.86
N MET A 72 0.92 -11.09 19.27
CA MET A 72 0.09 -11.73 18.24
C MET A 72 0.86 -11.81 16.92
N LYS A 73 0.87 -13.00 16.31
CA LYS A 73 1.41 -13.22 14.96
C LYS A 73 0.26 -13.15 13.97
N GLN A 74 0.14 -12.12 13.13
CA GLN A 74 -0.66 -12.25 11.91
C GLN A 74 -0.31 -11.27 10.78
N SER A 75 -0.64 -11.72 9.57
CA SER A 75 -0.21 -11.20 8.27
C SER A 75 -1.34 -10.61 7.41
N LYS A 76 -2.51 -10.29 7.99
CA LYS A 76 -3.66 -9.69 7.28
C LYS A 76 -4.41 -8.68 8.15
N ILE A 77 -4.11 -7.39 7.97
CA ILE A 77 -4.62 -6.26 8.79
C ILE A 77 -6.16 -6.16 8.80
N CYS A 78 -6.84 -6.41 7.67
CA CYS A 78 -8.30 -6.23 7.60
C CYS A 78 -9.11 -7.35 8.28
N LEU A 79 -8.61 -8.58 8.34
CA LEU A 79 -9.27 -9.70 9.06
C LEU A 79 -9.06 -9.63 10.57
N LEU A 80 -8.17 -8.75 11.03
CA LEU A 80 -7.84 -8.59 12.43
C LEU A 80 -8.73 -7.58 13.15
N ILE A 81 -9.52 -6.75 12.46
CA ILE A 81 -10.22 -5.63 13.11
C ILE A 81 -11.22 -6.12 14.17
N GLU A 82 -12.03 -7.14 13.89
CA GLU A 82 -12.97 -7.71 14.88
C GLU A 82 -12.26 -8.35 16.10
N PRO A 83 -11.38 -9.35 15.94
CA PRO A 83 -10.70 -9.97 17.09
C PRO A 83 -9.76 -8.99 17.81
N LEU A 84 -9.26 -7.97 17.12
CA LEU A 84 -8.49 -6.89 17.73
C LEU A 84 -9.35 -6.00 18.62
N MET A 85 -10.53 -5.62 18.15
CA MET A 85 -11.47 -4.81 18.91
C MET A 85 -11.81 -5.48 20.24
N ASP A 86 -12.07 -6.79 20.21
CA ASP A 86 -12.31 -7.58 21.42
C ASP A 86 -11.09 -7.62 22.35
N THR A 87 -9.89 -7.78 21.78
CA THR A 87 -8.63 -7.81 22.53
C THR A 87 -8.33 -6.45 23.17
N LEU A 88 -8.53 -5.35 22.45
CA LEU A 88 -8.38 -3.98 22.96
C LEU A 88 -9.38 -3.71 24.07
N LEU A 89 -10.65 -4.08 23.89
CA LEU A 89 -11.70 -3.90 24.89
C LEU A 89 -11.37 -4.68 26.17
N LYS A 90 -10.89 -5.91 26.03
CA LYS A 90 -10.39 -6.72 27.16
C LYS A 90 -9.23 -6.05 27.90
N ILE A 91 -8.23 -5.53 27.17
CA ILE A 91 -7.07 -4.84 27.76
C ILE A 91 -7.51 -3.55 28.48
N ILE A 92 -8.45 -2.79 27.91
CA ILE A 92 -9.02 -1.59 28.54
C ILE A 92 -9.70 -1.95 29.86
N THR A 93 -10.41 -3.08 29.92
CA THR A 93 -11.07 -3.52 31.16
C THR A 93 -10.11 -4.07 32.22
N SER A 94 -8.98 -4.65 31.82
CA SER A 94 -7.98 -5.22 32.74
C SER A 94 -6.88 -4.24 33.17
N THR A 95 -6.74 -3.09 32.50
CA THR A 95 -5.69 -2.11 32.79
C THR A 95 -6.07 -1.22 33.97
N SER A 96 -5.27 -1.29 35.04
CA SER A 96 -5.42 -0.46 36.25
C SER A 96 -4.76 0.92 36.13
N ASN A 97 -3.75 1.08 35.26
CA ASN A 97 -3.08 2.36 35.02
C ASN A 97 -3.95 3.28 34.14
N ASN A 98 -4.50 4.34 34.72
CA ASN A 98 -5.38 5.29 34.04
C ASN A 98 -4.75 5.94 32.79
N SER A 99 -3.44 6.22 32.80
CA SER A 99 -2.75 6.82 31.64
C SER A 99 -2.66 5.85 30.47
N GLN A 100 -2.24 4.60 30.73
CA GLN A 100 -2.20 3.56 29.70
C GLN A 100 -3.60 3.23 29.18
N ARG A 101 -4.57 3.09 30.09
CA ARG A 101 -5.98 2.87 29.75
C ARG A 101 -6.50 3.93 28.78
N GLN A 102 -6.13 5.19 28.98
CA GLN A 102 -6.57 6.27 28.10
C GLN A 102 -5.92 6.24 26.72
N ASN A 103 -4.65 5.80 26.62
CA ASN A 103 -4.01 5.54 25.33
C ASN A 103 -4.71 4.41 24.56
N PHE A 104 -5.10 3.33 25.24
CA PHE A 104 -5.85 2.23 24.63
C PHE A 104 -7.25 2.66 24.18
N ILE A 105 -7.96 3.46 25.00
CA ILE A 105 -9.27 4.02 24.63
C ILE A 105 -9.15 4.93 23.41
N SER A 106 -8.15 5.81 23.38
CA SER A 106 -7.91 6.69 22.23
C SER A 106 -7.60 5.90 20.96
N LEU A 107 -6.80 4.83 21.06
CA LEU A 107 -6.50 3.96 19.93
C LEU A 107 -7.76 3.21 19.46
N TYR A 108 -8.55 2.68 20.38
CA TYR A 108 -9.81 2.01 20.07
C TYR A 108 -10.77 2.95 19.33
N THR A 109 -10.90 4.21 19.78
CA THR A 109 -11.74 5.20 19.09
C THR A 109 -11.23 5.56 17.69
N GLU A 110 -9.91 5.61 17.47
CA GLU A 110 -9.32 5.83 16.16
C GLU A 110 -9.59 4.64 15.22
N ILE A 111 -9.45 3.40 15.70
CA ILE A 111 -9.69 2.18 14.92
C ILE A 111 -11.17 1.99 14.57
N CYS A 112 -12.07 2.42 15.48
CA CYS A 112 -13.52 2.41 15.25
C CYS A 112 -14.01 3.51 14.31
N ASP A 113 -13.15 4.44 13.88
CA ASP A 113 -13.59 5.48 12.96
C ASP A 113 -14.02 4.83 11.64
N TRP A 114 -15.32 4.94 11.33
CA TRP A 114 -15.89 4.38 10.12
C TRP A 114 -15.18 4.90 8.86
N LYS A 115 -14.63 6.12 8.89
CA LYS A 115 -13.85 6.66 7.77
C LYS A 115 -12.55 5.88 7.55
N LEU A 116 -11.88 5.52 8.65
CA LEU A 116 -10.68 4.69 8.60
C LEU A 116 -11.02 3.30 8.07
N VAL A 117 -12.09 2.69 8.56
CA VAL A 117 -12.53 1.35 8.14
C VAL A 117 -12.87 1.32 6.64
N VAL A 118 -13.66 2.28 6.16
CA VAL A 118 -14.01 2.39 4.72
C VAL A 118 -12.75 2.59 3.87
N PHE A 119 -11.84 3.47 4.29
CA PHE A 119 -10.60 3.70 3.55
C PHE A 119 -9.66 2.49 3.57
N LEU A 120 -9.58 1.76 4.68
CA LEU A 120 -8.81 0.52 4.77
C LEU A 120 -9.35 -0.56 3.83
N HIS A 121 -10.68 -0.69 3.74
CA HIS A 121 -11.30 -1.59 2.75
C HIS A 121 -10.97 -1.15 1.31
N PHE A 122 -11.10 0.15 1.01
CA PHE A 122 -10.71 0.68 -0.29
C PHE A 122 -9.23 0.40 -0.63
N LEU A 123 -8.32 0.68 0.30
CA LEU A 123 -6.90 0.38 0.14
C LEU A 123 -6.66 -1.11 -0.06
N TRP A 124 -7.35 -1.97 0.69
CA TRP A 124 -7.24 -3.41 0.55
C TRP A 124 -7.58 -3.88 -0.87
N ASP A 125 -8.65 -3.35 -1.46
CA ASP A 125 -9.06 -3.70 -2.81
C ASP A 125 -8.01 -3.25 -3.85
N ILE A 126 -7.55 -2.00 -3.76
CA ILE A 126 -6.49 -1.47 -4.64
C ILE A 126 -5.19 -2.27 -4.48
N LEU A 127 -4.78 -2.55 -3.24
CA LEU A 127 -3.60 -3.37 -2.96
C LEU A 127 -3.76 -4.80 -3.45
N GLY A 128 -4.98 -5.34 -3.54
CA GLY A 128 -5.27 -6.63 -4.15
C GLY A 128 -4.88 -6.67 -5.64
N TYR A 129 -5.29 -5.65 -6.40
CA TYR A 129 -4.89 -5.49 -7.81
C TYR A 129 -3.37 -5.32 -7.96
N LEU A 130 -2.77 -4.43 -7.15
CA LEU A 130 -1.34 -4.16 -7.20
C LEU A 130 -0.49 -5.36 -6.76
N SER A 131 -0.96 -6.15 -5.78
CA SER A 131 -0.32 -7.39 -5.35
C SER A 131 -0.31 -8.43 -6.47
N THR A 132 -1.42 -8.53 -7.20
CA THR A 132 -1.54 -9.43 -8.35
C THR A 132 -0.58 -9.02 -9.45
N LEU A 133 -0.55 -7.74 -9.80
CA LEU A 133 0.39 -7.17 -10.78
C LEU A 133 1.85 -7.38 -10.35
N SER A 134 2.16 -7.14 -9.07
CA SER A 134 3.50 -7.34 -8.51
C SER A 134 3.96 -8.80 -8.60
N LYS A 135 3.07 -9.76 -8.31
CA LYS A 135 3.36 -11.19 -8.48
C LYS A 135 3.61 -11.57 -9.94
N VAL A 136 2.87 -10.97 -10.87
CA VAL A 136 3.12 -11.17 -12.32
C VAL A 136 4.51 -10.67 -12.69
N PHE A 137 4.89 -9.48 -12.21
CA PHE A 137 6.20 -8.86 -12.42
C PHE A 137 7.38 -9.57 -11.76
N GLN A 138 7.12 -10.48 -10.84
CA GLN A 138 8.14 -11.29 -10.16
C GLN A 138 8.23 -12.71 -10.71
N ARG A 139 7.44 -13.07 -11.74
CA ARG A 139 7.54 -14.38 -12.38
C ARG A 139 8.92 -14.58 -13.01
N LYS A 140 9.38 -15.83 -12.99
CA LYS A 140 10.68 -16.21 -13.57
C LYS A 140 10.81 -15.83 -15.05
N ASN A 141 9.71 -15.94 -15.80
CA ASN A 141 9.62 -15.61 -17.21
C ASN A 141 8.49 -14.61 -17.44
N ILE A 142 8.83 -13.44 -17.99
CA ILE A 142 7.90 -12.39 -18.41
C ILE A 142 8.39 -11.90 -19.77
N GLN A 143 7.50 -11.83 -20.75
CA GLN A 143 7.85 -11.20 -22.03
C GLN A 143 7.69 -9.69 -21.90
N ILE A 144 8.65 -8.93 -22.43
CA ILE A 144 8.64 -7.46 -22.36
C ILE A 144 7.39 -6.89 -23.07
N SER A 145 6.95 -7.54 -24.14
CA SER A 145 5.72 -7.20 -24.87
C SER A 145 4.44 -7.30 -24.02
N ASP A 146 4.45 -8.11 -22.96
CA ASP A 146 3.27 -8.32 -22.12
C ASP A 146 3.16 -7.27 -21.00
N ILE A 147 4.22 -6.50 -20.74
CA ILE A 147 4.27 -5.58 -19.59
C ILE A 147 3.19 -4.50 -19.72
N ASP A 148 3.19 -3.75 -20.83
CA ASP A 148 2.26 -2.64 -21.02
C ASP A 148 0.80 -3.11 -21.07
N PRO A 149 0.43 -4.17 -21.82
CA PRO A 149 -0.93 -4.71 -21.80
C PRO A 149 -1.40 -5.10 -20.39
N ILE A 150 -0.54 -5.72 -19.57
CA ILE A 150 -0.91 -6.13 -18.21
C ILE A 150 -1.11 -4.92 -17.30
N ILE A 151 -0.32 -3.86 -17.45
CA ILE A 151 -0.51 -2.60 -16.73
C ILE A 151 -1.84 -1.97 -17.12
N GLU A 152 -2.10 -1.82 -18.42
CA GLU A 152 -3.34 -1.23 -18.94
C GLU A 152 -4.57 -2.01 -18.49
N LEU A 153 -4.53 -3.35 -18.56
CA LEU A 153 -5.59 -4.21 -18.04
C LEU A 153 -5.83 -4.00 -16.55
N THR A 154 -4.77 -3.81 -15.76
CA THR A 154 -4.90 -3.55 -14.31
C THR A 154 -5.51 -2.18 -14.05
N LEU A 155 -5.07 -1.16 -14.79
CA LEU A 155 -5.63 0.18 -14.72
C LEU A 155 -7.11 0.19 -15.08
N ASN A 156 -7.49 -0.44 -16.19
CA ASN A 156 -8.88 -0.52 -16.64
C ASN A 156 -9.77 -1.21 -15.60
N LYS A 157 -9.30 -2.28 -14.95
CA LYS A 157 -10.05 -2.94 -13.86
C LYS A 157 -10.28 -2.01 -12.67
N ILE A 158 -9.25 -1.29 -12.24
CA ILE A 158 -9.36 -0.31 -11.16
C ILE A 158 -10.32 0.81 -11.54
N GLN A 159 -10.19 1.37 -12.75
CA GLN A 159 -11.05 2.44 -13.22
C GLN A 159 -12.51 1.99 -13.33
N GLN A 160 -12.76 0.81 -13.87
CA GLN A 160 -14.12 0.25 -13.96
C GLN A 160 -14.76 0.05 -12.60
N GLN A 161 -14.00 -0.42 -11.61
CA GLN A 161 -14.56 -0.69 -10.28
C GLN A 161 -14.77 0.57 -9.44
N PHE A 162 -13.95 1.62 -9.63
CA PHE A 162 -13.90 2.74 -8.68
C PHE A 162 -14.26 4.11 -9.28
N LEU A 163 -14.17 4.28 -10.60
CA LEU A 163 -14.37 5.57 -11.27
C LEU A 163 -15.54 5.57 -12.26
N ASN A 164 -15.83 4.42 -12.90
CA ASN A 164 -16.91 4.33 -13.86
C ASN A 164 -18.25 4.08 -13.14
N TYR A 165 -19.33 4.58 -13.73
CA TYR A 165 -20.69 4.33 -13.25
C TYR A 165 -21.06 2.86 -13.45
N ASP A 166 -21.72 2.27 -12.44
CA ASP A 166 -22.41 0.99 -12.59
C ASP A 166 -23.52 1.15 -13.66
N ASP A 167 -23.87 0.08 -14.39
CA ASP A 167 -24.98 0.08 -15.38
C ASP A 167 -26.32 0.59 -14.79
N ASP A 168 -26.44 0.61 -13.46
CA ASP A 168 -27.57 1.11 -12.68
C ASP A 168 -27.52 2.63 -12.36
N GLY A 169 -26.51 3.37 -12.83
CA GLY A 169 -26.40 4.82 -12.64
C GLY A 169 -26.09 5.26 -11.20
N ARG A 170 -25.54 4.37 -10.36
CA ARG A 170 -25.14 4.70 -8.99
C ARG A 170 -23.87 5.57 -8.99
N LEU A 171 -23.83 6.52 -8.04
CA LEU A 171 -22.70 7.46 -7.87
C LEU A 171 -21.39 6.70 -7.68
N PRO A 172 -20.32 7.04 -8.42
CA PRO A 172 -19.06 6.34 -8.32
C PRO A 172 -18.46 6.47 -6.91
N LEU A 173 -17.78 5.40 -6.46
CA LEU A 173 -17.20 5.33 -5.12
C LEU A 173 -16.21 6.47 -4.87
N ASP A 174 -15.60 7.00 -5.93
CA ASP A 174 -14.69 8.15 -5.91
C ASP A 174 -15.33 9.44 -5.39
N GLU A 175 -16.60 9.73 -5.67
CA GLU A 175 -17.25 10.95 -5.20
C GLU A 175 -17.54 10.86 -3.71
N HIS A 176 -17.91 9.67 -3.22
CA HIS A 176 -18.06 9.38 -1.80
C HIS A 176 -16.71 9.41 -1.07
N LEU A 177 -15.67 8.79 -1.64
CA LEU A 177 -14.32 8.81 -1.07
C LEU A 177 -13.74 10.23 -1.06
N ASN A 178 -13.91 11.01 -2.14
CA ASN A 178 -13.46 12.40 -2.17
C ASN A 178 -14.19 13.27 -1.13
N LYS A 179 -15.50 13.08 -0.92
CA LYS A 179 -16.24 13.74 0.16
C LYS A 179 -15.71 13.33 1.54
N ILE A 180 -15.35 12.06 1.73
CA ILE A 180 -14.75 11.56 2.99
C ILE A 180 -13.36 12.19 3.22
N LEU A 181 -12.52 12.25 2.18
CA LEU A 181 -11.16 12.78 2.22
C LEU A 181 -11.13 14.31 2.40
N LEU A 182 -11.97 15.07 1.68
CA LEU A 182 -12.06 16.53 1.78
C LEU A 182 -12.54 17.01 3.16
N ASN A 183 -13.42 16.24 3.81
CA ASN A 183 -13.86 16.50 5.18
C ASN A 183 -12.77 16.21 6.23
N PHE A 184 -11.63 15.64 5.84
CA PHE A 184 -10.50 15.39 6.73
C PHE A 184 -9.50 16.56 6.75
N SER A 185 -9.34 17.30 5.64
CA SER A 185 -8.52 18.53 5.61
C SER A 185 -9.13 19.71 6.40
N ARG A 186 -10.36 19.58 6.90
CA ARG A 186 -11.00 20.54 7.82
C ARG A 186 -11.00 19.99 9.25
N LYS A 187 -9.83 19.94 9.88
CA LYS A 187 -9.70 19.92 11.34
C LYS A 187 -8.39 20.56 11.76
#